data_AF-Q9PRP8-F1
#
_entry.id   AF-Q9PRP8-F1
#
_cell.length_a   1.000
_cell.length_b   1.000
_cell.length_c   1.000
_cell.angle_alpha   90.00
_cell.angle_beta   90.00
_cell.angle_gamma   90.00
#
_symmetry.space_group_name_H-M   'P 1'
#
loop_
_entity.id
_entity.type
_entity.pdbx_description
1 polymer ?
#
loop_
_entity_poly.entity_id
_entity_poly.type
_entity_poly.pdbx_seq_one_letter_code
_entity_poly.pdbx_strand_id
1 'polypeptide(L)' 'DCLPGWSSHEGHCYKVFNQEMYWADAEKFC' A
#
# COMPACT_ATOMS: atom_id res chain seq x y z
N ASP A 1 8.15 -11.01 7.61
CA ASP A 1 8.87 -9.86 7.04
C ASP A 1 8.13 -9.32 5.82
N CYS A 2 8.08 -8.00 5.69
CA CYS A 2 7.47 -7.32 4.54
C CYS A 2 8.50 -7.11 3.41
N LEU A 3 8.02 -6.92 2.19
CA LEU A 3 8.86 -6.61 1.04
C LEU A 3 9.57 -5.25 1.20
N PRO A 4 10.71 -5.01 0.53
CA PRO A 4 11.39 -3.72 0.55
C PRO A 4 10.44 -2.56 0.18
N GLY A 5 10.45 -1.51 1.00
CA GLY A 5 9.60 -0.33 0.83
C GLY A 5 8.17 -0.47 1.37
N TRP A 6 7.83 -1.60 1.98
CA TRP A 6 6.62 -1.76 2.79
C TRP A 6 6.96 -1.64 4.28
N SER A 7 6.09 -0.99 5.04
CA SER A 7 6.20 -0.86 6.49
C SER A 7 5.42 -1.97 7.18
N SER A 8 6.03 -2.65 8.15
CA SER A 8 5.36 -3.66 8.97
C SER A 8 4.68 -3.02 10.18
N HIS A 9 3.43 -3.41 10.44
CA HIS A 9 2.71 -3.04 11.65
C HIS A 9 1.72 -4.14 12.02
N GLU A 10 1.75 -4.59 13.28
CA GLU A 10 0.86 -5.65 13.82
C GLU A 10 0.70 -6.89 12.91
N GLY A 11 1.82 -7.40 12.38
CA GLY A 11 1.83 -8.59 11.53
C GLY A 11 1.38 -8.37 10.08
N HIS A 12 1.05 -7.14 9.70
CA HIS A 12 0.62 -6.76 8.35
C HIS A 12 1.62 -5.81 7.69
N CYS A 13 1.50 -5.67 6.36
CA CYS A 13 2.37 -4.83 5.54
C CYS A 13 1.57 -3.69 4.92
N TYR A 14 2.08 -2.47 5.03
CA TYR A 14 1.44 -1.26 4.54
C TYR A 14 2.39 -0.47 3.66
N LYS A 15 1.86 0.18 2.63
CA LYS A 15 2.64 1.06 1.75
C LYS A 15 1.78 2.22 1.28
N VAL A 16 2.34 3.43 1.38
CA VAL A 16 1.73 4.64 0.85
C VAL A 16 2.21 4.84 -0.58
N PHE A 17 1.27 5.11 -1.48
CA PHE A 17 1.54 5.51 -2.86
C PHE A 17 1.18 6.98 -3.04
N ASN A 18 2.11 7.79 -3.55
CA ASN A 18 1.90 9.23 -3.79
C ASN A 18 1.22 9.54 -5.13
N GLN A 19 0.80 8.51 -5.85
CA GLN A 19 0.10 8.68 -7.12
C GLN A 19 -1.37 9.02 -6.84
N GLU A 20 -1.84 10.13 -7.42
CA GLU A 20 -3.25 10.52 -7.33
C GLU A 20 -4.10 9.64 -8.24
N MET A 21 -5.17 9.08 -7.67
CA MET A 21 -6.07 8.15 -8.35
C MET A 21 -7.51 8.37 -7.85
N TYR A 22 -8.50 8.06 -8.68
CA TYR A 22 -9.85 7.89 -8.18
C TYR A 22 -9.91 6.69 -7.23
N TRP A 23 -10.85 6.72 -6.29
CA TRP A 23 -10.97 5.68 -5.27
C TRP A 23 -11.04 4.27 -5.87
N ALA A 24 -11.85 4.06 -6.92
CA ALA A 24 -12.00 2.75 -7.56
C ALA A 24 -10.72 2.26 -8.24
N ASP A 25 -9.91 3.17 -8.78
CA ASP A 25 -8.63 2.81 -9.41
C ASP A 25 -7.58 2.47 -8.34
N ALA A 26 -7.55 3.20 -7.22
CA ALA A 26 -6.66 2.95 -6.10
C ALA A 26 -6.96 1.61 -5.41
N GLU A 27 -8.25 1.30 -5.18
CA GLU A 27 -8.69 0.02 -4.63
C GLU A 27 -8.25 -1.15 -5.51
N LYS A 28 -8.40 -1.01 -6.83
CA LYS A 28 -7.97 -2.04 -7.79
C LYS A 28 -6.46 -2.18 -7.90
N PHE A 29 -5.70 -1.11 -7.64
CA PHE A 29 -4.24 -1.10 -7.72
C PHE A 29 -3.58 -1.82 -6.53
N CYS A 30 -4.23 -1.79 -5.36
CA CYS A 30 -3.77 -2.50 -4.17
C CYS A 30 -3.84 -4.03 -4.36
#